data_AF-A0A9N9DRP3-F1
#
_entry.id   AF-A0A9N9DRP3-F1
#
_cell.length_a   1.000
_cell.length_b   1.000
_cell.length_c   1.000
_cell.angle_alpha   90.00
_cell.angle_beta   90.00
_cell.angle_gamma   90.00
#
_symmetry.space_group_name_H-M   'P 1'
#
loop_
_entity.id
_entity.type
_entity.pdbx_description
1 polymer ?
#
loop_
_entity_poly.entity_id
_entity_poly.type
_entity_poly.pdbx_seq_one_letter_code
_entity_poly.pdbx_strand_id
1 'polypeptide(L)'
;MDKKIFEFVAKRDTTNLESYLDGIDVELKKRTSVRFRKILIKSIMKNWRGWRLLSRMLAEFVRQQLNDDKSLYDEQKGCFPLICAVFRGSAFEELRSEEKQIEIEKLRDRRRVMIMMEIVKWLSEKGNETTSLFDKLASDLVGQCINEMSVGSCNSPIVIESFVEATKIIIRRLQSLKPIHGKLFAFLPMFLSTFDTLPEVNEPPSDNSSSCISMSGPDYKDYILNKICSIKWNPSNVLSLTGEFRDIVMTNEQLKFIVEKIMRQFDLMDVNGMPPLIYQMLLLSRK
;
A
#
# COMPACT_ATOMS: atom_id res chain seq x y z
N MET A 1 -8.78 -7.88 23.59
CA MET A 1 -7.43 -7.51 23.10
C MET A 1 -7.04 -6.28 23.85
N ASP A 2 -5.95 -6.39 24.60
CA ASP A 2 -5.66 -5.47 25.68
C ASP A 2 -4.93 -4.21 25.21
N LYS A 3 -5.17 -3.13 25.96
CA LYS A 3 -4.36 -1.91 26.05
C LYS A 3 -2.83 -2.14 25.99
N LYS A 4 -2.35 -3.33 26.34
CA LYS A 4 -0.93 -3.71 26.29
C LYS A 4 -0.33 -3.76 24.87
N ILE A 5 -1.05 -4.25 23.86
CA ILE A 5 -0.57 -4.21 22.46
C ILE A 5 -0.38 -2.77 22.02
N PHE A 6 -1.36 -1.91 22.33
CA PHE A 6 -1.31 -0.49 22.03
C PHE A 6 -0.18 0.22 22.78
N GLU A 7 0.12 -0.15 24.04
CA GLU A 7 1.28 0.36 24.77
C GLU A 7 2.62 -0.09 24.17
N PHE A 8 2.78 -1.34 23.76
CA PHE A 8 4.03 -1.83 23.17
C PHE A 8 4.28 -1.22 21.79
N VAL A 9 3.23 -1.08 20.99
CA VAL A 9 3.24 -0.42 19.68
C VAL A 9 3.53 1.08 19.81
N ALA A 10 3.05 1.74 20.88
CA ALA A 10 3.36 3.14 21.18
C ALA A 10 4.78 3.34 21.75
N LYS A 11 5.30 2.37 22.51
CA LYS A 11 6.64 2.42 23.15
C LYS A 11 7.78 1.89 22.28
N ARG A 12 7.51 1.41 21.05
CA ARG A 12 8.47 0.69 20.18
C ARG A 12 9.15 -0.49 20.88
N ASP A 13 8.44 -1.13 21.81
CA ASP A 13 8.97 -2.19 22.67
C ASP A 13 8.67 -3.56 22.04
N THR A 14 9.57 -4.00 21.17
CA THR A 14 9.41 -5.21 20.34
C THR A 14 9.52 -6.49 21.17
N THR A 15 10.34 -6.51 22.22
CA THR A 15 10.57 -7.69 23.07
C THR A 15 9.36 -8.01 23.94
N ASN A 16 8.70 -6.97 24.48
CA ASN A 16 7.47 -7.16 25.26
C ASN A 16 6.25 -7.41 24.37
N LEU A 17 6.23 -6.90 23.13
CA LEU A 17 5.21 -7.28 22.15
C LEU A 17 5.29 -8.77 21.81
N GLU A 18 6.49 -9.33 21.63
CA GLU A 18 6.69 -10.76 21.36
C GLU A 18 6.26 -11.64 22.54
N SER A 19 6.71 -11.32 23.76
CA SER A 19 6.31 -12.02 24.98
C SER A 19 4.79 -11.92 25.25
N TYR A 20 4.19 -10.78 24.92
CA TYR A 20 2.76 -10.57 25.07
C TYR A 20 1.96 -11.31 23.99
N LEU A 21 2.40 -11.31 22.72
CA LEU A 21 1.81 -12.13 21.66
C LEU A 21 1.90 -13.63 21.98
N ASP A 22 2.97 -14.07 22.63
CA ASP A 22 3.11 -15.42 23.19
C ASP A 22 2.11 -15.69 24.35
N GLY A 23 1.72 -14.65 25.10
CA GLY A 23 0.72 -14.70 26.18
C GLY A 23 -0.75 -14.64 25.74
N ILE A 24 -1.08 -14.08 24.56
CA ILE A 24 -2.44 -14.07 23.98
C ILE A 24 -2.88 -15.50 23.54
N ASP A 25 -2.04 -16.51 23.74
CA ASP A 25 -2.33 -17.94 23.54
C ASP A 25 -3.63 -18.43 24.22
N VAL A 26 -4.17 -17.74 25.22
CA VAL A 26 -5.42 -18.14 25.92
C VAL A 26 -6.69 -17.56 25.29
N GLU A 27 -6.64 -16.33 24.76
CA GLU A 27 -7.85 -15.64 24.27
C GLU A 27 -8.01 -15.74 22.76
N LEU A 28 -6.89 -15.83 22.03
CA LEU A 28 -6.91 -16.25 20.64
C LEU A 28 -7.49 -17.66 20.56
N LYS A 29 -7.23 -18.61 21.47
CA LYS A 29 -7.73 -20.03 21.46
C LYS A 29 -9.18 -20.24 20.98
N LYS A 30 -10.08 -19.26 21.12
CA LYS A 30 -11.47 -19.34 20.67
C LYS A 30 -11.77 -19.03 19.18
N ARG A 31 -10.90 -18.38 18.39
CA ARG A 31 -11.33 -17.77 17.10
C ARG A 31 -10.64 -18.17 15.77
N THR A 32 -9.55 -18.93 15.76
CA THR A 32 -8.93 -19.45 14.52
C THR A 32 -8.26 -20.82 14.76
N SER A 33 -8.20 -21.63 13.70
CA SER A 33 -7.72 -23.03 13.74
C SER A 33 -6.33 -23.16 14.39
N VAL A 34 -6.26 -23.97 15.44
CA VAL A 34 -5.08 -24.27 16.27
C VAL A 34 -3.84 -24.65 15.45
N ARG A 35 -4.05 -25.22 14.26
CA ARG A 35 -3.00 -25.65 13.33
C ARG A 35 -2.31 -24.47 12.64
N PHE A 36 -3.05 -23.44 12.26
CA PHE A 36 -2.51 -22.27 11.55
C PHE A 36 -1.63 -21.41 12.46
N ARG A 37 -1.97 -21.32 13.74
CA ARG A 37 -1.25 -20.54 14.77
C ARG A 37 0.10 -21.11 15.14
N LYS A 38 0.15 -22.42 15.40
CA LYS A 38 1.40 -23.12 15.70
C LYS A 38 2.35 -23.09 14.51
N ILE A 39 1.83 -23.05 13.28
CA ILE A 39 2.63 -22.90 12.06
C ILE A 39 3.11 -21.45 11.91
N LEU A 40 2.25 -20.44 12.04
CA LEU A 40 2.62 -19.04 11.89
C LEU A 40 3.68 -18.62 12.93
N ILE A 41 3.49 -18.96 14.21
CA ILE A 41 4.42 -18.62 15.30
C ILE A 41 5.72 -19.43 15.21
N LYS A 42 5.67 -20.76 14.95
CA LYS A 42 6.90 -21.54 14.71
C LYS A 42 7.64 -21.11 13.45
N SER A 43 6.93 -20.70 12.39
CA SER A 43 7.54 -20.22 11.15
C SER A 43 8.09 -18.81 11.28
N ILE A 44 7.55 -17.95 12.13
CA ILE A 44 8.19 -16.67 12.46
C ILE A 44 9.50 -16.90 13.23
N MET A 45 9.61 -17.98 14.02
CA MET A 45 10.73 -18.19 14.95
C MET A 45 11.80 -19.24 14.54
N LYS A 46 11.55 -20.21 13.65
CA LYS A 46 12.54 -21.30 13.39
C LYS A 46 12.67 -21.72 11.92
N ASN A 47 13.81 -21.36 11.33
CA ASN A 47 14.46 -21.94 10.14
C ASN A 47 13.64 -22.12 8.85
N TRP A 48 14.04 -21.32 7.86
CA TRP A 48 13.29 -20.89 6.70
C TRP A 48 13.68 -21.60 5.40
N ARG A 49 13.13 -22.80 5.15
CA ARG A 49 13.28 -23.53 3.88
C ARG A 49 12.01 -23.62 3.02
N GLY A 50 10.90 -22.97 3.41
CA GLY A 50 9.58 -23.10 2.76
C GLY A 50 8.94 -21.76 2.35
N TRP A 51 9.72 -20.83 1.83
CA TRP A 51 9.34 -19.42 1.71
C TRP A 51 8.19 -19.08 0.77
N ARG A 52 8.10 -19.74 -0.40
CA ARG A 52 6.97 -19.52 -1.32
C ARG A 52 5.63 -19.92 -0.70
N LEU A 53 5.65 -20.86 0.24
CA LEU A 53 4.46 -21.28 0.96
C LEU A 53 4.11 -20.26 2.05
N LEU A 54 5.11 -19.77 2.79
CA LEU A 54 4.92 -18.75 3.82
C LEU A 54 4.44 -17.41 3.27
N SER A 55 4.97 -16.99 2.12
CA SER A 55 4.49 -15.76 1.47
C SER A 55 3.05 -15.87 1.02
N ARG A 56 2.64 -17.01 0.47
CA ARG A 56 1.25 -17.27 0.12
C ARG A 56 0.35 -17.29 1.35
N MET A 57 0.75 -17.99 2.41
CA MET A 57 -0.02 -18.04 3.65
C MET A 57 -0.17 -16.67 4.31
N LEU A 58 0.87 -15.83 4.25
CA LEU A 58 0.79 -14.47 4.79
C LEU A 58 -0.11 -13.57 3.95
N ALA A 59 0.00 -13.64 2.62
CA ALA A 59 -0.88 -12.91 1.72
C ALA A 59 -2.35 -13.32 1.91
N GLU A 60 -2.64 -14.63 1.97
CA GLU A 60 -3.96 -15.17 2.26
C GLU A 60 -4.49 -14.69 3.61
N PHE A 61 -3.64 -14.70 4.64
CA PHE A 61 -3.99 -14.21 5.96
C PHE A 61 -4.38 -12.73 5.94
N VAL A 62 -3.52 -11.86 5.38
CA VAL A 62 -3.80 -10.42 5.25
C VAL A 62 -5.08 -10.20 4.47
N ARG A 63 -5.24 -10.89 3.33
CA ARG A 63 -6.44 -10.78 2.49
C ARG A 63 -7.71 -11.20 3.22
N GLN A 64 -7.65 -12.27 4.01
CA GLN A 64 -8.77 -12.72 4.82
C GLN A 64 -9.15 -11.66 5.87
N GLN A 65 -8.16 -11.05 6.53
CA GLN A 65 -8.43 -10.00 7.51
C GLN A 65 -9.04 -8.75 6.86
N LEU A 66 -8.53 -8.33 5.69
CA LEU A 66 -9.04 -7.16 4.96
C LEU A 66 -10.48 -7.35 4.46
N ASN A 67 -10.89 -8.58 4.15
CA ASN A 67 -12.25 -8.86 3.69
C ASN A 67 -13.27 -8.97 4.84
N ASP A 68 -12.84 -9.05 6.11
CA ASP A 68 -13.74 -9.04 7.27
C ASP A 68 -13.98 -7.60 7.78
N ASP A 69 -14.83 -6.87 7.07
CA ASP A 69 -15.16 -5.46 7.37
C ASP A 69 -15.62 -5.25 8.84
N LYS A 70 -16.24 -6.26 9.46
CA LYS A 70 -16.79 -6.16 10.82
C LYS A 70 -15.71 -6.40 11.88
N SER A 71 -14.72 -7.24 11.61
CA SER A 71 -13.66 -7.57 12.56
C SER A 71 -12.37 -6.76 12.37
N LEU A 72 -12.23 -5.98 11.30
CA LEU A 72 -10.96 -5.30 10.99
C LEU A 72 -10.53 -4.30 12.09
N TYR A 73 -11.48 -3.59 12.71
CA TYR A 73 -11.20 -2.53 13.69
C TYR A 73 -12.13 -2.56 14.91
N ASP A 74 -12.48 -3.74 15.38
CA ASP A 74 -12.95 -3.88 16.76
C ASP A 74 -11.79 -3.42 17.67
N GLU A 75 -11.92 -2.31 18.40
CA GLU A 75 -10.84 -1.80 19.28
C GLU A 75 -10.36 -2.86 20.29
N GLN A 76 -11.21 -3.85 20.57
CA GLN A 76 -10.92 -4.97 21.47
C GLN A 76 -10.63 -6.29 20.75
N LYS A 77 -10.91 -6.46 19.46
CA LYS A 77 -10.69 -7.75 18.72
C LYS A 77 -10.23 -7.57 17.27
N GLY A 78 -9.78 -6.38 16.93
CA GLY A 78 -9.49 -5.91 15.59
C GLY A 78 -8.25 -6.55 14.99
N CYS A 79 -8.27 -6.74 13.67
CA CYS A 79 -7.14 -7.32 12.94
C CYS A 79 -6.16 -6.24 12.45
N PHE A 80 -6.52 -4.95 12.56
CA PHE A 80 -5.66 -3.83 12.22
C PHE A 80 -4.33 -3.78 13.00
N PRO A 81 -4.30 -3.88 14.36
CA PRO A 81 -3.05 -3.92 15.10
C PRO A 81 -2.17 -5.12 14.71
N LEU A 82 -2.79 -6.23 14.32
CA LEU A 82 -2.08 -7.43 13.88
C LEU A 82 -1.43 -7.23 12.51
N ILE A 83 -2.14 -6.60 11.55
CA ILE A 83 -1.55 -6.23 10.26
C ILE A 83 -0.39 -5.25 10.48
N CYS A 84 -0.57 -4.23 11.33
CA CYS A 84 0.48 -3.27 11.68
C CYS A 84 1.69 -3.95 12.35
N ALA A 85 1.47 -4.90 13.26
CA ALA A 85 2.54 -5.67 13.91
C ALA A 85 3.30 -6.54 12.91
N VAL A 86 2.62 -7.20 11.98
CA VAL A 86 3.26 -7.97 10.90
C VAL A 86 4.04 -7.03 9.97
N PHE A 87 3.53 -5.83 9.69
CA PHE A 87 4.22 -4.81 8.88
C PHE A 87 5.51 -4.34 9.54
N ARG A 88 5.46 -4.11 10.86
CA ARG A 88 6.57 -3.65 11.72
C ARG A 88 7.55 -4.75 12.12
N GLY A 89 7.15 -6.03 11.99
CA GLY A 89 7.93 -7.16 12.49
C GLY A 89 9.39 -7.07 12.07
N SER A 90 10.30 -7.45 12.97
CA SER A 90 11.75 -7.60 12.80
C SER A 90 12.56 -6.35 12.37
N ALA A 91 12.79 -5.44 13.32
CA ALA A 91 14.12 -4.85 13.52
C ALA A 91 14.81 -5.70 14.60
N PHE A 92 15.56 -6.73 14.21
CA PHE A 92 16.36 -7.49 15.16
C PHE A 92 17.75 -6.85 15.18
N GLU A 93 17.93 -5.85 16.04
CA GLU A 93 19.21 -5.22 16.32
C GLU A 93 19.96 -6.03 17.38
N GLU A 94 20.56 -7.15 16.97
CA GLU A 94 21.69 -7.69 17.71
C GLU A 94 22.84 -7.90 16.73
N LEU A 95 23.99 -7.34 17.10
CA LEU A 95 25.30 -7.43 16.45
C LEU A 95 25.49 -8.75 15.69
N ARG A 96 25.24 -8.75 14.38
CA ARG A 96 25.45 -9.90 13.48
C ARG A 96 26.32 -9.47 12.30
N SER A 97 26.98 -10.45 11.70
CA SER A 97 27.77 -10.28 10.48
C SER A 97 26.97 -9.57 9.38
N GLU A 98 27.64 -8.71 8.59
CA GLU A 98 27.03 -7.89 7.52
C GLU A 98 26.15 -8.71 6.56
N GLU A 99 26.55 -9.94 6.22
CA GLU A 99 25.78 -10.85 5.36
C GLU A 99 24.40 -11.21 5.92
N LYS A 100 24.30 -11.41 7.25
CA LYS A 100 23.02 -11.73 7.90
C LYS A 100 22.11 -10.51 7.97
N GLN A 101 22.69 -9.31 8.06
CA GLN A 101 21.94 -8.05 8.06
C GLN A 101 21.27 -7.80 6.70
N ILE A 102 22.01 -8.01 5.60
CA ILE A 102 21.47 -7.90 4.23
C ILE A 102 20.35 -8.91 4.00
N GLU A 103 20.49 -10.14 4.51
CA GLU A 103 19.44 -11.15 4.39
C GLU A 103 18.17 -10.71 5.14
N ILE A 104 18.29 -10.21 6.38
CA ILE A 104 17.16 -9.72 7.18
C ILE A 104 16.44 -8.55 6.49
N GLU A 105 17.19 -7.60 5.92
CA GLU A 105 16.62 -6.45 5.20
C GLU A 105 15.81 -6.87 3.97
N LYS A 106 16.34 -7.78 3.15
CA LYS A 106 15.61 -8.34 1.99
C LYS A 106 14.30 -9.00 2.41
N LEU A 107 14.28 -9.65 3.57
CA LEU A 107 13.10 -10.36 4.06
C LEU A 107 12.07 -9.40 4.63
N ARG A 108 12.53 -8.35 5.31
CA ARG A 108 11.70 -7.22 5.74
C ARG A 108 11.01 -6.57 4.54
N ASP A 109 11.78 -6.25 3.50
CA ASP A 109 11.25 -5.62 2.28
C ASP A 109 10.20 -6.51 1.60
N ARG A 110 10.50 -7.81 1.44
CA ARG A 110 9.54 -8.78 0.87
C ARG A 110 8.22 -8.84 1.65
N ARG A 111 8.28 -8.81 2.98
CA ARG A 111 7.09 -8.83 3.82
C ARG A 111 6.28 -7.55 3.66
N ARG A 112 6.92 -6.39 3.73
CA ARG A 112 6.26 -5.08 3.57
C ARG A 112 5.62 -4.93 2.20
N VAL A 113 6.34 -5.30 1.14
CA VAL A 113 5.85 -5.34 -0.24
C VAL A 113 4.61 -6.21 -0.38
N MET A 114 4.61 -7.42 0.21
CA MET A 114 3.46 -8.31 0.13
C MET A 114 2.21 -7.72 0.78
N ILE A 115 2.35 -7.12 1.96
CA ILE A 115 1.21 -6.51 2.66
C ILE A 115 0.70 -5.30 1.87
N MET A 116 1.61 -4.44 1.38
CA MET A 116 1.27 -3.30 0.52
C MET A 116 0.49 -3.78 -0.72
N MET A 117 0.97 -4.80 -1.41
CA MET A 117 0.32 -5.34 -2.60
C MET A 117 -1.08 -5.89 -2.31
N GLU A 118 -1.29 -6.53 -1.16
CA GLU A 118 -2.63 -6.99 -0.76
C GLU A 118 -3.57 -5.83 -0.41
N ILE A 119 -3.07 -4.76 0.21
CA ILE A 119 -3.84 -3.53 0.45
C ILE A 119 -4.21 -2.87 -0.89
N VAL A 120 -3.26 -2.76 -1.82
CA VAL A 120 -3.48 -2.22 -3.17
C VAL A 120 -4.57 -3.01 -3.89
N LYS A 121 -4.47 -4.34 -3.92
CA LYS A 121 -5.49 -5.21 -4.55
C LYS A 121 -6.85 -5.06 -3.90
N TRP A 122 -6.90 -5.08 -2.56
CA TRP A 122 -8.13 -4.93 -1.79
C TRP A 122 -8.85 -3.61 -2.09
N LEU A 123 -8.15 -2.47 -2.04
CA LEU A 123 -8.74 -1.16 -2.37
C LEU A 123 -9.14 -1.07 -3.84
N SER A 124 -8.42 -1.77 -4.72
CA SER A 124 -8.73 -1.82 -6.15
C SER A 124 -10.01 -2.58 -6.48
N GLU A 125 -10.41 -3.53 -5.61
CA GLU A 125 -11.58 -4.39 -5.77
C GLU A 125 -12.79 -3.91 -4.96
N LYS A 126 -12.58 -3.14 -3.88
CA LYS A 126 -13.63 -2.75 -2.92
C LYS A 126 -14.76 -1.89 -3.53
N GLY A 127 -14.42 -0.99 -4.45
CA GLY A 127 -15.36 0.02 -4.97
C GLY A 127 -15.40 1.30 -4.14
N ASN A 128 -16.43 2.12 -4.35
CA ASN A 128 -16.65 3.42 -3.68
C ASN A 128 -17.81 3.41 -2.67
N GLU A 129 -18.61 2.34 -2.61
CA GLU A 129 -19.70 2.21 -1.64
C GLU A 129 -19.13 1.69 -0.32
N THR A 130 -18.69 2.63 0.52
CA THR A 130 -18.04 2.34 1.80
C THR A 130 -18.72 3.07 2.95
N THR A 131 -18.49 2.55 4.16
CA THR A 131 -18.94 3.22 5.39
C THR A 131 -17.90 4.25 5.83
N SER A 132 -18.32 5.30 6.54
CA SER A 132 -17.38 6.29 7.10
C SER A 132 -16.34 5.67 8.02
N LEU A 133 -16.72 4.60 8.75
CA LEU A 133 -15.78 3.79 9.52
C LEU A 133 -14.72 3.22 8.57
N PHE A 134 -15.12 2.49 7.53
CA PHE A 134 -14.21 1.89 6.55
C PHE A 134 -13.25 2.93 5.94
N ASP A 135 -13.73 4.11 5.58
CA ASP A 135 -12.88 5.15 4.97
C ASP A 135 -11.77 5.60 5.92
N LYS A 136 -12.09 5.76 7.21
CA LYS A 136 -11.10 6.03 8.25
C LYS A 136 -10.09 4.88 8.35
N LEU A 137 -10.57 3.63 8.33
CA LEU A 137 -9.71 2.43 8.39
C LEU A 137 -8.76 2.34 7.21
N ALA A 138 -9.27 2.51 6.00
CA ALA A 138 -8.49 2.54 4.79
C ALA A 138 -7.45 3.66 4.85
N SER A 139 -7.82 4.83 5.38
CA SER A 139 -6.90 5.95 5.52
C SER A 139 -5.77 5.66 6.52
N ASP A 140 -6.09 5.13 7.70
CA ASP A 140 -5.10 4.77 8.72
C ASP A 140 -4.15 3.66 8.21
N LEU A 141 -4.70 2.65 7.54
CA LEU A 141 -3.93 1.52 7.02
C LEU A 141 -3.00 1.94 5.89
N VAL A 142 -3.49 2.73 4.94
CA VAL A 142 -2.67 3.25 3.85
C VAL A 142 -1.60 4.20 4.39
N GLY A 143 -1.94 5.07 5.35
CA GLY A 143 -0.95 5.94 6.01
C GLY A 143 0.16 5.15 6.71
N GLN A 144 -0.20 4.12 7.48
CA GLN A 144 0.79 3.25 8.12
C GLN A 144 1.64 2.50 7.08
N CYS A 145 1.03 1.99 6.01
CA CYS A 145 1.74 1.30 4.93
C CYS A 145 2.76 2.24 4.27
N ILE A 146 2.36 3.45 3.92
CA ILE A 146 3.23 4.49 3.33
C ILE A 146 4.39 4.80 4.28
N ASN A 147 4.11 5.06 5.56
CA ASN A 147 5.16 5.38 6.53
C ASN A 147 6.17 4.25 6.71
N GLU A 148 5.72 3.00 6.71
CA GLU A 148 6.62 1.86 6.90
C GLU A 148 7.41 1.50 5.64
N MET A 149 6.84 1.74 4.45
CA MET A 149 7.58 1.59 3.19
C MET A 149 8.67 2.66 3.06
N SER A 150 8.43 3.89 3.55
CA SER A 150 9.42 4.98 3.51
C SER A 150 10.54 4.87 4.54
N VAL A 151 10.30 4.20 5.69
CA VAL A 151 11.33 3.93 6.71
C VAL A 151 12.35 2.87 6.25
N GLY A 152 12.05 2.08 5.22
CA GLY A 152 12.97 1.09 4.63
C GLY A 152 13.85 1.63 3.50
N SER A 153 14.65 0.75 2.89
CA SER A 153 15.34 1.07 1.62
C SER A 153 14.32 1.03 0.48
N CYS A 154 13.75 2.19 0.14
CA CYS A 154 12.82 2.33 -0.98
C CYS A 154 13.43 1.98 -2.35
N ASN A 155 14.76 1.89 -2.41
CA ASN A 155 15.53 1.57 -3.63
C ASN A 155 15.83 0.08 -3.81
N SER A 156 15.32 -0.77 -2.91
CA SER A 156 15.45 -2.23 -3.03
C SER A 156 14.75 -2.72 -4.32
N PRO A 157 15.38 -3.55 -5.17
CA PRO A 157 14.80 -3.98 -6.44
C PRO A 157 13.40 -4.60 -6.30
N ILE A 158 13.17 -5.37 -5.23
CA ILE A 158 11.89 -6.02 -4.93
C ILE A 158 10.79 -4.97 -4.65
N VAL A 159 11.16 -3.86 -4.01
CA VAL A 159 10.24 -2.76 -3.72
C VAL A 159 9.89 -2.03 -5.02
N ILE A 160 10.88 -1.71 -5.85
CA ILE A 160 10.69 -1.04 -7.13
C ILE A 160 9.80 -1.88 -8.07
N GLU A 161 10.09 -3.17 -8.21
CA GLU A 161 9.26 -4.11 -8.99
C GLU A 161 7.80 -4.11 -8.50
N SER A 162 7.60 -4.05 -7.18
CA SER A 162 6.25 -4.00 -6.62
C SER A 162 5.53 -2.68 -6.84
N PHE A 163 6.25 -1.55 -6.84
CA PHE A 163 5.67 -0.24 -7.16
C PHE A 163 5.25 -0.17 -8.63
N VAL A 164 6.06 -0.74 -9.53
CA VAL A 164 5.72 -0.90 -10.94
C VAL A 164 4.43 -1.72 -11.08
N GLU A 165 4.36 -2.89 -10.45
CA GLU A 165 3.15 -3.73 -10.52
C GLU A 165 1.92 -3.07 -9.87
N ALA A 166 2.09 -2.38 -8.73
CA ALA A 166 1.02 -1.64 -8.07
C ALA A 166 0.47 -0.53 -8.98
N THR A 167 1.35 0.19 -9.68
CA THR A 167 0.95 1.23 -10.63
C THR A 167 0.20 0.63 -11.82
N LYS A 168 0.64 -0.53 -12.32
CA LYS A 168 -0.09 -1.28 -13.36
C LYS A 168 -1.48 -1.70 -12.90
N ILE A 169 -1.63 -2.15 -11.65
CA ILE A 169 -2.94 -2.44 -11.07
C ILE A 169 -3.82 -1.19 -11.07
N ILE A 170 -3.31 -0.04 -10.61
CA ILE A 170 -4.05 1.23 -10.59
C ILE A 170 -4.52 1.61 -12.00
N ILE A 171 -3.63 1.57 -13.00
CA ILE A 171 -3.94 1.90 -14.40
C ILE A 171 -5.00 0.95 -14.97
N ARG A 172 -4.81 -0.37 -14.83
CA ARG A 172 -5.77 -1.38 -15.32
C ARG A 172 -7.16 -1.20 -14.70
N ARG A 173 -7.21 -0.84 -13.41
CA ARG A 173 -8.47 -0.65 -12.69
C ARG A 173 -9.14 0.65 -13.10
N LEU A 174 -8.39 1.74 -13.31
CA LEU A 174 -8.91 2.98 -13.87
C LEU A 174 -9.53 2.77 -15.26
N GLN A 175 -8.92 1.93 -16.10
CA GLN A 175 -9.45 1.57 -17.42
C GLN A 175 -10.79 0.82 -17.37
N SER A 176 -11.07 0.09 -16.28
CA SER A 176 -12.31 -0.68 -16.16
C SER A 176 -13.56 0.20 -15.98
N LEU A 177 -13.40 1.50 -15.73
CA LEU A 177 -14.45 2.50 -15.45
C LEU A 177 -15.36 2.17 -14.26
N LYS A 178 -15.08 1.08 -13.54
CA LYS A 178 -15.73 0.77 -12.26
C LYS A 178 -15.23 1.73 -11.19
N PRO A 179 -16.06 2.11 -10.22
CA PRO A 179 -15.61 2.90 -9.11
C PRO A 179 -14.48 2.17 -8.36
N ILE A 180 -13.45 2.91 -8.00
CA ILE A 180 -12.32 2.43 -7.21
C ILE A 180 -12.35 3.13 -5.86
N HIS A 181 -11.84 2.51 -4.80
CA HIS A 181 -11.72 3.21 -3.54
C HIS A 181 -10.69 4.35 -3.65
N GLY A 182 -11.09 5.59 -3.36
CA GLY A 182 -10.26 6.78 -3.56
C GLY A 182 -8.91 6.73 -2.85
N LYS A 183 -8.84 6.06 -1.68
CA LYS A 183 -7.59 5.90 -0.91
C LYS A 183 -6.51 5.08 -1.62
N LEU A 184 -6.85 4.33 -2.67
CA LEU A 184 -5.84 3.65 -3.50
C LEU A 184 -4.86 4.65 -4.12
N PHE A 185 -5.33 5.83 -4.51
CA PHE A 185 -4.49 6.83 -5.19
C PHE A 185 -3.45 7.46 -4.27
N ALA A 186 -3.60 7.36 -2.95
CA ALA A 186 -2.65 7.89 -1.98
C ALA A 186 -1.26 7.24 -2.04
N PHE A 187 -1.13 6.10 -2.72
CA PHE A 187 0.17 5.50 -3.01
C PHE A 187 0.91 6.16 -4.18
N LEU A 188 0.22 6.88 -5.08
CA LEU A 188 0.83 7.48 -6.27
C LEU A 188 1.96 8.47 -5.95
N PRO A 189 1.83 9.40 -4.99
CA PRO A 189 2.93 10.30 -4.62
C PRO A 189 4.21 9.55 -4.24
N MET A 190 4.08 8.51 -3.41
CA MET A 190 5.22 7.67 -3.04
C MET A 190 5.85 7.00 -4.27
N PHE A 191 5.05 6.27 -5.07
CA PHE A 191 5.58 5.51 -6.20
C PHE A 191 6.30 6.41 -7.20
N LEU A 192 5.64 7.51 -7.59
CA LEU A 192 6.19 8.44 -8.57
C LEU A 192 7.42 9.18 -8.04
N SER A 193 7.45 9.55 -6.75
CA SER A 193 8.64 10.16 -6.14
C SER A 193 9.83 9.19 -6.10
N THR A 194 9.58 7.90 -5.84
CA THR A 194 10.63 6.88 -5.88
C THR A 194 11.15 6.73 -7.30
N PHE A 195 10.28 6.59 -8.30
CA PHE A 195 10.69 6.49 -9.70
C PHE A 195 11.54 7.69 -10.15
N ASP A 196 11.17 8.91 -9.79
CA ASP A 196 11.90 10.15 -10.15
C ASP A 196 13.38 10.11 -9.76
N THR A 197 13.71 9.37 -8.70
CA THR A 197 15.09 9.25 -8.18
C THR A 197 15.88 8.09 -8.80
N LEU A 198 15.23 7.20 -9.56
CA LEU A 198 15.88 6.01 -10.11
C LEU A 198 16.54 6.32 -11.45
N PRO A 199 17.76 5.79 -11.69
CA PRO A 199 18.42 5.94 -12.98
C PRO A 199 17.70 5.16 -14.09
N GLU A 200 17.10 4.02 -13.75
CA GLU A 200 16.47 3.11 -14.70
C GLU A 200 15.32 2.36 -14.00
N VAL A 201 14.20 2.22 -14.71
CA VAL A 201 13.04 1.44 -14.28
C VAL A 201 12.76 0.38 -15.34
N ASN A 202 12.76 -0.88 -14.90
CA ASN A 202 12.48 -2.03 -15.75
C ASN A 202 11.04 -2.48 -15.56
N GLU A 203 10.22 -2.34 -16.60
CA GLU A 203 8.88 -2.92 -16.61
C GLU A 203 8.92 -4.32 -17.22
N PRO A 204 8.51 -5.36 -16.47
CA PRO A 204 8.45 -6.72 -17.00
C PRO A 204 7.46 -6.80 -18.17
N PRO A 205 7.75 -7.63 -19.18
CA PRO A 205 6.96 -7.71 -20.40
C PRO A 205 5.48 -7.97 -20.10
N SER A 206 4.61 -7.22 -20.78
CA SER A 206 3.17 -7.52 -20.80
C SER A 206 2.91 -8.71 -21.73
N ASP A 207 1.80 -9.42 -21.53
CA ASP A 207 1.40 -10.63 -22.27
C ASP A 207 1.41 -10.47 -23.81
N ASN A 208 1.50 -9.24 -24.33
CA ASN A 208 1.46 -8.92 -25.76
C ASN A 208 2.75 -8.27 -26.32
N SER A 209 3.80 -8.09 -25.51
CA SER A 209 5.06 -7.44 -25.93
C SER A 209 6.27 -8.21 -25.41
N SER A 210 7.08 -8.78 -26.32
CA SER A 210 8.25 -9.60 -25.97
C SER A 210 9.47 -8.81 -25.45
N SER A 211 9.41 -7.47 -25.41
CA SER A 211 10.49 -6.62 -24.94
C SER A 211 10.21 -6.08 -23.53
N CYS A 212 11.17 -6.27 -22.62
CA CYS A 212 11.27 -5.51 -21.38
C CYS A 212 11.38 -4.03 -21.75
N ILE A 213 10.48 -3.19 -21.25
CA ILE A 213 10.58 -1.76 -21.44
C ILE A 213 11.49 -1.25 -20.33
N SER A 214 12.64 -0.70 -20.72
CA SER A 214 13.52 0.04 -19.82
C SER A 214 13.53 1.50 -20.22
N MET A 215 13.37 2.38 -19.24
CA MET A 215 13.47 3.83 -19.41
C MET A 215 13.99 4.46 -18.12
N SER A 216 14.37 5.74 -18.18
CA SER A 216 14.81 6.46 -16.97
C SER A 216 13.66 6.61 -15.97
N GLY A 217 13.99 6.80 -14.71
CA GLY A 217 13.00 7.05 -13.66
C GLY A 217 12.04 8.22 -13.96
N PRO A 218 12.56 9.41 -14.33
CA PRO A 218 11.75 10.54 -14.77
C PRO A 218 10.86 10.21 -15.98
N ASP A 219 11.40 9.53 -16.99
CA ASP A 219 10.60 9.12 -18.17
C ASP A 219 9.48 8.13 -17.78
N TYR A 220 9.75 7.24 -16.82
CA TYR A 220 8.76 6.31 -16.33
C TYR A 220 7.63 7.04 -15.59
N LYS A 221 7.98 8.02 -14.75
CA LYS A 221 6.99 8.89 -14.10
C LYS A 221 6.13 9.63 -15.12
N ASP A 222 6.73 10.19 -16.18
CA ASP A 222 6.01 10.84 -17.28
C ASP A 222 5.06 9.87 -17.98
N TYR A 223 5.56 8.67 -18.30
CA TYR A 223 4.78 7.60 -18.90
C TYR A 223 3.54 7.27 -18.05
N ILE A 224 3.69 7.10 -16.74
CA ILE A 224 2.58 6.80 -15.83
C ILE A 224 1.57 7.95 -15.75
N LEU A 225 2.04 9.20 -15.60
CA LEU A 225 1.16 10.37 -15.56
C LEU A 225 0.36 10.52 -16.85
N ASN A 226 1.03 10.34 -17.99
CA ASN A 226 0.39 10.36 -19.31
C ASN A 226 -0.63 9.24 -19.47
N LYS A 227 -0.31 8.02 -19.04
CA LYS A 227 -1.26 6.90 -19.05
C LYS A 227 -2.49 7.18 -18.20
N ILE A 228 -2.33 7.61 -16.94
CA ILE A 228 -3.43 7.95 -16.05
C ILE A 228 -4.32 9.05 -16.67
N CYS A 229 -3.73 10.10 -17.23
CA CYS A 229 -4.49 11.21 -17.81
C CYS A 229 -5.13 10.87 -19.17
N SER A 230 -4.59 9.92 -19.92
CA SER A 230 -5.20 9.44 -21.17
C SER A 230 -6.49 8.64 -20.93
N ILE A 231 -6.63 8.02 -19.76
CA ILE A 231 -7.80 7.22 -19.39
C ILE A 231 -8.99 8.13 -19.04
N LYS A 232 -10.21 7.74 -19.42
CA LYS A 232 -11.43 8.41 -18.94
C LYS A 232 -11.62 8.10 -17.44
N TRP A 233 -11.70 9.13 -16.59
CA TRP A 233 -11.88 8.94 -15.16
C TRP A 233 -13.35 8.70 -14.83
N ASN A 234 -13.61 7.82 -13.86
CA ASN A 234 -14.93 7.74 -13.27
C ASN A 234 -15.17 9.00 -12.42
N PRO A 235 -16.33 9.68 -12.51
CA PRO A 235 -16.64 10.86 -11.70
C PRO A 235 -16.38 10.69 -10.20
N SER A 236 -16.64 9.49 -9.65
CA SER A 236 -16.41 9.21 -8.23
C SER A 236 -14.94 9.21 -7.81
N ASN A 237 -14.02 9.14 -8.78
CA ASN A 237 -12.58 9.08 -8.54
C ASN A 237 -11.85 10.39 -8.85
N VAL A 238 -12.50 11.34 -9.54
CA VAL A 238 -11.89 12.61 -9.96
C VAL A 238 -11.35 13.39 -8.77
N LEU A 239 -12.14 13.53 -7.70
CA LEU A 239 -11.75 14.30 -6.53
C LEU A 239 -10.55 13.66 -5.80
N SER A 240 -10.57 12.33 -5.62
CA SER A 240 -9.49 11.61 -4.97
C SER A 240 -8.20 11.69 -5.79
N LEU A 241 -8.24 11.43 -7.11
CA LEU A 241 -7.07 11.57 -7.98
C LEU A 241 -6.47 12.98 -7.94
N THR A 242 -7.34 14.00 -8.03
CA THR A 242 -6.93 15.41 -8.02
C THR A 242 -6.24 15.78 -6.70
N GLY A 243 -6.76 15.28 -5.58
CA GLY A 243 -6.15 15.49 -4.26
C GLY A 243 -4.72 14.96 -4.16
N GLU A 244 -4.45 13.80 -4.75
CA GLU A 244 -3.12 13.16 -4.69
C GLU A 244 -2.11 13.81 -5.65
N PHE A 245 -2.55 14.40 -6.77
CA PHE A 245 -1.69 15.21 -7.65
C PHE A 245 -1.04 16.40 -6.94
N ARG A 246 -1.64 16.89 -5.84
CA ARG A 246 -1.03 17.94 -5.04
C ARG A 246 0.26 17.48 -4.36
N ASP A 247 0.42 16.20 -4.08
CA ASP A 247 1.57 15.72 -3.33
C ASP A 247 2.65 15.11 -4.27
N ILE A 248 2.42 15.13 -5.59
CA ILE A 248 3.38 14.71 -6.62
C ILE A 248 4.19 15.92 -7.15
N VAL A 249 5.51 15.87 -7.10
CA VAL A 249 6.37 16.90 -7.71
C VAL A 249 6.26 16.82 -9.24
N MET A 250 5.93 17.93 -9.90
CA MET A 250 5.70 17.98 -11.35
C MET A 250 6.44 19.13 -12.02
N THR A 251 6.77 18.95 -13.30
CA THR A 251 7.18 20.02 -14.20
C THR A 251 5.97 20.88 -14.59
N ASN A 252 6.22 22.09 -15.08
CA ASN A 252 5.16 22.98 -15.56
C ASN A 252 4.33 22.36 -16.70
N GLU A 253 4.97 21.56 -17.56
CA GLU A 253 4.30 20.87 -18.68
C GLU A 253 3.35 19.78 -18.18
N GLN A 254 3.82 18.93 -17.24
CA GLN A 254 2.99 17.92 -16.60
C GLN A 254 1.81 18.55 -15.85
N LEU A 255 2.07 19.62 -15.08
CA LEU A 255 1.05 20.32 -14.31
C LEU A 255 -0.03 20.90 -15.23
N LYS A 256 0.38 21.60 -16.31
CA LYS A 256 -0.56 22.14 -17.30
C LYS A 256 -1.44 21.03 -17.89
N PHE A 257 -0.83 19.92 -18.30
CA PHE A 257 -1.55 18.79 -18.88
C PHE A 257 -2.56 18.17 -17.90
N ILE A 258 -2.19 18.01 -16.61
CA ILE A 258 -3.08 17.50 -15.56
C ILE A 258 -4.23 18.48 -15.28
N VAL A 259 -3.94 19.78 -15.20
CA VAL A 259 -4.96 20.83 -15.02
C VAL A 259 -5.97 20.80 -16.17
N GLU A 260 -5.50 20.75 -17.42
CA GLU A 260 -6.38 20.60 -18.59
C GLU A 260 -7.23 19.33 -18.51
N LYS A 261 -6.65 18.21 -18.05
CA LYS A 261 -7.39 16.96 -17.86
C LYS A 261 -8.49 17.09 -16.81
N ILE A 262 -8.21 17.76 -15.68
CA ILE A 262 -9.18 17.99 -14.60
C ILE A 262 -10.30 18.92 -15.08
N MET A 263 -9.98 19.98 -15.82
CA MET A 263 -10.99 20.89 -16.39
C MET A 263 -11.98 20.14 -17.29
N ARG A 264 -11.50 19.19 -18.09
CA ARG A 264 -12.37 18.33 -18.93
C ARG A 264 -13.30 17.42 -18.11
N GLN A 265 -13.10 17.29 -16.80
CA GLN A 265 -14.02 16.54 -15.93
C GLN A 265 -15.19 17.40 -15.44
N PHE A 266 -15.15 18.74 -15.56
CA PHE A 266 -16.19 19.62 -15.03
C PHE A 266 -17.57 19.28 -15.60
N ASP A 267 -17.65 19.02 -16.90
CA ASP A 267 -18.92 18.66 -17.58
C ASP A 267 -19.50 17.32 -17.11
N LEU A 268 -18.70 16.48 -16.44
CA LEU A 268 -19.11 15.16 -15.94
C LEU A 268 -19.39 15.15 -14.43
N MET A 269 -19.08 16.25 -13.74
CA MET A 269 -19.28 16.38 -12.30
C MET A 269 -20.68 16.90 -12.00
N ASP A 270 -21.25 16.42 -10.90
CA ASP A 270 -22.49 16.98 -10.38
C ASP A 270 -22.25 18.37 -9.75
N VAL A 271 -23.33 19.14 -9.56
CA VAL A 271 -23.27 20.49 -9.02
C VAL A 271 -22.63 20.52 -7.61
N ASN A 272 -22.80 19.44 -6.84
CA ASN A 272 -22.24 19.32 -5.49
C ASN A 272 -20.74 18.99 -5.48
N GLY A 273 -20.25 18.27 -6.49
CA GLY A 273 -18.85 17.89 -6.63
C GLY A 273 -17.97 18.97 -7.28
N MET A 274 -18.57 19.98 -7.92
CA MET A 274 -17.82 21.10 -8.50
C MET A 274 -17.07 21.94 -7.46
N PRO A 275 -17.69 22.46 -6.37
CA PRO A 275 -16.98 23.26 -5.37
C PRO A 275 -15.73 22.60 -4.77
N PRO A 276 -15.75 21.33 -4.31
CA PRO A 276 -14.55 20.69 -3.80
C PRO A 276 -13.50 20.44 -4.89
N LEU A 277 -13.90 20.20 -6.14
CA LEU A 277 -12.95 20.03 -7.24
C LEU A 277 -12.23 21.35 -7.59
N ILE A 278 -12.97 22.46 -7.64
CA ILE A 278 -12.39 23.81 -7.82
C ILE A 278 -11.40 24.12 -6.69
N TYR A 279 -11.77 23.79 -5.45
CA TYR A 279 -10.85 23.96 -4.31
C TYR A 279 -9.56 23.15 -4.50
N GLN A 280 -9.63 21.89 -4.91
CA GLN A 280 -8.42 21.09 -5.19
C GLN A 280 -7.57 21.70 -6.32
N MET A 281 -8.20 22.23 -7.37
CA MET A 281 -7.47 22.92 -8.45
C MET A 281 -6.76 24.19 -7.97
N LEU A 282 -7.38 24.98 -7.10
CA LEU A 282 -6.76 26.15 -6.47
C LEU A 282 -5.58 25.76 -5.58
N LEU A 283 -5.63 24.59 -4.94
CA LEU A 283 -4.48 24.07 -4.21
C LEU A 283 -3.35 23.62 -5.15
N LEU A 284 -3.70 23.04 -6.31
CA LEU A 284 -2.72 22.66 -7.34
C LEU A 284 -2.04 23.89 -7.97
N SER A 285 -2.75 24.99 -8.16
CA SER A 285 -2.20 26.22 -8.75
C SER A 285 -1.18 26.95 -7.87
N ARG A 286 -0.93 26.48 -6.65
CA ARG A 286 0.11 27.01 -5.75
C ARG A 286 1.51 26.48 -6.07
N LYS A 287 1.60 25.43 -6.90
CA LYS A 287 2.87 24.89 -7.42
C LYS A 287 3.35 25.72 -8.60
#